data_AF-A0A851DAD6-F1
#
_entry.id   AF-A0A851DAD6-F1
#
_cell.length_a   1.000
_cell.length_b   1.000
_cell.length_c   1.000
_cell.angle_alpha   90.00
_cell.angle_beta   90.00
_cell.angle_gamma   90.00
#
_symmetry.space_group_name_H-M   'P 1'
#
loop_
_entity.id
_entity.type
_entity.pdbx_description
1 polymer ?
#
loop_
_entity_poly.entity_id
_entity_poly.type
_entity_poly.pdbx_seq_one_letter_code
_entity_poly.pdbx_strand_id
1 'polypeptide(L)' 'FPNNLLFTSASGELWKMVRIGGQPLGFDECGIVAQISEPLAAADIPAYYISTFKFDHALV' A
#
# COMPACT_ATOMS: atom_id res chain seq x y z
N PHE A 1 12.25 2.55 -19.13
CA PHE A 1 13.09 3.74 -18.88
C PHE A 1 14.53 3.42 -19.26
N PRO A 2 15.31 4.35 -19.82
CA PRO A 2 16.75 4.17 -20.03
C PRO A 2 17.48 3.82 -18.72
N ASN A 3 18.59 3.08 -18.83
CA ASN A 3 19.38 2.65 -17.67
C ASN A 3 19.92 3.85 -16.88
N ASN A 4 20.06 3.71 -15.56
CA ASN A 4 20.61 4.71 -14.63
C ASN A 4 19.85 6.05 -14.52
N LEU A 5 18.56 6.08 -14.86
CA LEU A 5 17.69 7.24 -14.66
C LEU A 5 16.71 7.08 -13.49
N LEU A 6 16.35 5.84 -13.14
CA LEU A 6 15.50 5.54 -12.00
C LEU A 6 16.37 5.07 -10.85
N PHE A 7 16.31 5.77 -9.73
CA PHE A 7 17.05 5.44 -8.51
C PHE A 7 16.12 4.70 -7.54
N THR A 8 16.64 3.67 -6.88
CA THR A 8 15.91 2.87 -5.89
C THR A 8 16.81 2.53 -4.71
N SER A 9 16.23 2.42 -3.52
CA SER A 9 16.89 1.89 -2.32
C SER A 9 16.68 0.37 -2.15
N ALA A 10 15.93 -0.28 -3.05
CA ALA A 10 15.68 -1.72 -2.98
C ALA A 10 16.97 -2.52 -3.17
N SER A 11 17.21 -3.49 -2.28
CA SER A 11 18.39 -4.36 -2.29
C SER A 11 18.16 -5.72 -2.97
N GLY A 12 17.07 -5.88 -3.73
CA GLY A 12 16.75 -7.09 -4.48
C GLY A 12 15.31 -7.57 -4.33
N GLU A 13 14.65 -7.22 -3.21
CA GLU A 13 13.22 -7.46 -3.02
C GLU A 13 12.40 -6.25 -3.46
N LEU A 14 11.26 -6.52 -4.09
CA LEU A 14 10.30 -5.53 -4.55
C LEU A 14 8.97 -5.74 -3.83
N TRP A 15 8.15 -4.69 -3.85
CA TRP A 15 6.88 -4.66 -3.14
C TRP A 15 5.78 -5.42 -3.87
N LYS A 16 4.92 -6.11 -3.10
CA LYS A 16 3.68 -6.71 -3.58
C LYS A 16 2.49 -5.86 -3.17
N MET A 17 1.52 -5.73 -4.09
CA MET A 17 0.33 -4.93 -3.88
C MET A 17 -0.82 -5.78 -3.32
N VAL A 18 -1.41 -5.31 -2.22
CA VAL A 18 -2.70 -5.74 -1.71
C VAL A 18 -3.72 -4.64 -2.00
N ARG A 19 -4.67 -4.92 -2.90
CA ARG A 19 -5.78 -4.01 -3.19
C ARG A 19 -6.90 -4.23 -2.19
N ILE A 20 -7.40 -3.14 -1.63
CA ILE A 20 -8.42 -3.11 -0.59
C ILE A 20 -9.71 -2.52 -1.16
N GLY A 21 -10.83 -3.19 -0.88
CA GLY A 21 -12.17 -2.84 -1.36
C GLY A 21 -12.65 -3.72 -2.53
N GLY A 22 -13.80 -4.38 -2.34
CA GLY A 22 -14.52 -5.11 -3.40
C GLY A 22 -15.42 -4.20 -4.27
N GLN A 23 -15.73 -3.00 -3.78
CA GLN A 23 -16.50 -1.94 -4.43
C GLN A 23 -15.83 -0.59 -4.13
N PRO A 24 -16.19 0.51 -4.83
CA PRO A 24 -15.63 1.83 -4.55
C PRO A 24 -15.85 2.26 -3.09
N LEU A 25 -14.77 2.59 -2.39
CA LEU A 25 -14.78 2.90 -0.95
C LEU A 25 -15.42 4.26 -0.62
N GLY A 26 -15.41 5.20 -1.56
CA GLY A 26 -15.85 6.57 -1.30
C GLY A 26 -14.93 7.30 -0.32
N PHE A 27 -15.46 8.31 0.36
CA PHE A 27 -14.66 9.18 1.26
C PHE A 27 -15.25 9.32 2.67
N ASP A 28 -16.41 8.71 2.92
CA ASP A 28 -17.13 8.84 4.20
C ASP A 28 -16.85 7.68 5.17
N GLU A 29 -16.43 6.52 4.65
CA GLU A 29 -16.12 5.35 5.48
C GLU A 29 -14.75 5.53 6.17
N CYS A 30 -14.76 5.52 7.50
CA CYS A 30 -13.56 5.63 8.33
C CYS A 30 -13.04 4.25 8.77
N GLY A 31 -11.75 4.18 9.08
CA GLY A 31 -11.12 3.00 9.70
C GLY A 31 -10.59 1.96 8.72
N ILE A 32 -10.79 2.14 7.41
CA ILE A 32 -10.25 1.23 6.38
C ILE A 32 -8.72 1.10 6.50
N VAL A 33 -8.01 2.23 6.58
CA VAL A 33 -6.54 2.24 6.76
C VAL A 33 -6.15 1.57 8.07
N ALA A 34 -6.85 1.84 9.17
CA ALA A 34 -6.54 1.30 10.48
C ALA A 34 -6.62 -0.23 10.51
N GLN A 35 -7.66 -0.81 9.89
CA GLN A 35 -7.83 -2.26 9.78
C GLN A 35 -6.69 -2.96 9.03
N ILE A 36 -5.92 -2.22 8.21
CA ILE A 36 -4.78 -2.75 7.48
C ILE A 36 -3.46 -2.42 8.19
N SER A 37 -3.27 -1.18 8.65
CA SER A 37 -2.01 -0.74 9.24
C SER A 37 -1.76 -1.32 10.63
N GLU A 38 -2.79 -1.50 11.45
CA GLU A 38 -2.66 -2.05 12.81
C GLU A 38 -2.09 -3.48 12.82
N PRO A 39 -2.65 -4.47 12.07
CA PRO A 39 -2.08 -5.82 12.06
C PRO A 39 -0.69 -5.88 11.41
N LEU A 40 -0.41 -5.04 10.40
CA LEU A 40 0.92 -4.96 9.78
C LEU A 40 1.96 -4.40 10.76
N ALA A 41 1.60 -3.36 11.51
CA ALA A 41 2.45 -2.80 12.56
C ALA A 41 2.70 -3.81 13.70
N ALA A 42 1.67 -4.55 14.11
CA ALA A 42 1.81 -5.60 15.12
C ALA A 42 2.73 -6.75 14.65
N ALA A 43 2.84 -6.97 13.34
CA ALA A 43 3.73 -7.95 12.72
C ALA A 43 5.11 -7.40 12.33
N ASP A 44 5.40 -6.11 12.61
CA ASP A 44 6.62 -5.41 12.19
C ASP A 44 6.87 -5.46 10.67
N ILE A 45 5.79 -5.42 9.88
CA ILE A 45 5.84 -5.43 8.41
C ILE A 45 5.74 -3.98 7.91
N PRO A 46 6.79 -3.44 7.24
CA PRO A 46 6.72 -2.12 6.66
C PRO A 46 5.73 -2.13 5.47
N ALA A 47 4.95 -1.06 5.34
CA ALA A 47 4.02 -0.93 4.23
C ALA A 47 3.91 0.51 3.74
N TYR A 48 3.83 0.70 2.42
CA TYR A 48 3.32 1.94 1.85
C TYR A 48 1.83 1.82 1.61
N TYR A 49 1.08 2.87 1.91
CA TYR A 49 -0.37 2.88 1.71
C TYR A 49 -0.76 4.03 0.79
N ILE A 50 -1.49 3.72 -0.29
CA ILE A 50 -1.91 4.68 -1.30
C ILE A 50 -3.41 4.54 -1.54
N SER A 51 -4.17 5.54 -1.12
CA SER A 51 -5.58 5.68 -1.46
C SER A 51 -5.74 6.28 -2.86
N THR A 52 -6.62 5.69 -3.64
CA THR A 52 -7.07 6.23 -4.93
C THR A 52 -8.54 6.63 -4.83
N PHE A 53 -9.10 7.19 -5.91
CA PHE A 53 -10.50 7.62 -5.91
C PHE A 53 -11.51 6.52 -5.56
N LYS A 54 -11.19 5.25 -5.86
CA LYS A 54 -12.12 4.12 -5.63
C LYS A 54 -11.61 3.07 -4.66
N PHE A 55 -10.29 2.88 -4.57
CA PHE A 55 -9.70 1.75 -3.86
C PHE A 55 -8.46 2.19 -3.12
N ASP A 56 -8.14 1.41 -2.10
CA ASP A 56 -6.90 1.55 -1.35
C ASP A 56 -5.91 0.46 -1.75
N HIS A 57 -4.63 0.76 -1.61
CA HIS A 57 -3.55 -0.16 -1.98
C HIS A 57 -2.47 -0.13 -0.91
N ALA A 58 -2.18 -1.27 -0.31
CA ALA A 58 -1.01 -1.47 0.53
C ALA A 58 0.10 -2.15 -0.30
N LEU A 59 1.32 -1.66 -0.20
CA LEU A 59 2.53 -2.26 -0.75
C LEU A 59 3.34 -2.82 0.41
N VAL A 60 3.56 -4.13 0.43
CA VAL A 60 4.33 -4.88 1.45
C VAL A 60 5.45 -5.70 0.83
#